data_AF-A0A9Q1M1J1-F1
#
_entry.id   AF-A0A9Q1M1J1-F1
#
_cell.length_a   1.000
_cell.length_b   1.000
_cell.length_c   1.000
_cell.angle_alpha   90.00
_cell.angle_beta   90.00
_cell.angle_gamma   90.00
#
_symmetry.space_group_name_H-M   'P 1'
#
loop_
_entity.id
_entity.type
_entity.pdbx_description
1 polymer ?
#
loop_
_entity_poly.entity_id
_entity_poly.type
_entity_poly.pdbx_seq_one_letter_code
_entity_poly.pdbx_strand_id
1 'polypeptide(L)'
;MKVKGFPKQKIWVLMKKMNVVTDLGSYNVRLRGLVANNKVNEAIELFEEMGKKYIIPNALCYDVMIKMYVDDRNWEEAKRWYDKMVENGRYPDNATFKMLIHFTCNKDDLDFALELCKKAIDSKVTVHDATMQRVVNGLAEQSKLEEAKELVQSAKSYKRYRSKLSLPSLQ
;
A
#
# COMPACT_ATOMS: atom_id res chain seq x y z
N MET A 1 17.15 36.25 -1.67
CA MET A 1 18.20 35.22 -1.54
C MET A 1 17.54 33.84 -1.49
N LYS A 2 17.69 33.01 -2.53
CA LYS A 2 17.30 31.59 -2.44
C LYS A 2 18.38 30.89 -1.62
N VAL A 3 18.05 30.47 -0.39
CA VAL A 3 18.91 29.56 0.36
C VAL A 3 19.04 28.31 -0.52
N LYS A 4 20.21 28.08 -1.11
CA LYS A 4 20.51 26.82 -1.82
C LYS A 4 20.36 25.72 -0.78
N GLY A 5 19.22 25.02 -0.79
CA GLY A 5 18.97 23.91 0.11
C GLY A 5 20.13 22.93 -0.01
N PHE A 6 20.77 22.62 1.12
CA PHE A 6 21.78 21.58 1.16
C PHE A 6 21.16 20.27 0.62
N PRO A 7 21.83 19.53 -0.28
CA PRO A 7 21.27 18.30 -0.81
C PRO A 7 20.96 17.34 0.34
N LYS A 8 19.71 16.88 0.46
CA LYS A 8 19.27 15.96 1.54
C LYS A 8 20.18 14.71 1.65
N GLN A 9 20.76 14.28 0.54
CA GLN A 9 21.76 13.21 0.46
C GLN A 9 23.05 13.54 1.23
N LYS A 10 23.57 14.78 1.10
CA LYS A 10 24.78 15.24 1.82
C LYS A 10 24.53 15.38 3.32
N ILE A 11 23.35 15.86 3.72
CA ILE A 11 22.96 15.97 5.14
C ILE A 11 22.98 14.60 5.81
N TRP A 12 22.49 13.56 5.14
CA TRP A 12 22.49 12.20 5.71
C TRP A 12 23.88 11.61 5.89
N VAL A 13 24.80 11.83 4.94
CA VAL A 13 26.20 11.39 5.07
C VAL A 13 26.85 12.08 6.26
N LEU A 14 26.55 13.37 6.47
CA LEU A 14 27.01 14.12 7.64
C LEU A 14 26.40 13.60 8.94
N MET A 15 25.08 13.34 8.98
CA MET A 15 24.40 12.75 10.15
C MET A 15 25.04 11.41 10.56
N LYS A 16 25.33 10.54 9.57
CA LYS A 16 26.04 9.27 9.80
C LYS A 16 27.46 9.49 10.34
N LYS A 17 28.23 10.41 9.75
CA LYS A 17 29.60 10.73 10.20
C LYS A 17 29.65 11.35 11.60
N MET A 18 28.66 12.17 11.94
CA MET A 18 28.58 12.89 13.20
C MET A 18 27.91 12.08 14.32
N ASN A 19 27.58 10.81 14.06
CA ASN A 19 26.87 9.93 14.99
C ASN A 19 25.56 10.54 15.54
N VAL A 20 24.91 11.40 14.74
CA VAL A 20 23.60 11.96 15.08
C VAL A 20 22.60 10.82 15.08
N VAL A 21 21.86 10.66 16.17
CA VAL A 21 20.83 9.62 16.31
C VAL A 21 19.77 9.86 15.22
N THR A 22 19.86 9.08 14.14
CA THR A 22 18.84 9.07 13.09
C THR A 22 17.60 8.38 13.64
N ASP A 23 16.51 9.12 13.77
CA ASP A 23 15.22 8.62 14.23
C ASP A 23 14.34 8.14 13.07
N LEU A 24 13.19 7.53 13.40
CA LEU A 24 12.21 7.07 12.41
C LEU A 24 11.78 8.19 11.44
N GLY A 25 11.65 9.44 11.92
CA GLY A 25 11.32 10.59 11.09
C GLY A 25 12.35 10.83 9.98
N SER A 26 13.64 10.74 10.33
CA SER A 26 14.76 10.90 9.40
C SER A 26 14.76 9.83 8.32
N TYR A 27 14.49 8.56 8.68
CA TYR A 27 14.34 7.46 7.71
C TYR A 27 13.15 7.67 6.78
N ASN A 28 11.99 8.06 7.30
CA ASN A 28 10.79 8.32 6.50
C ASN A 28 11.03 9.38 5.42
N VAL A 29 11.68 10.48 5.79
CA VAL A 29 12.02 11.56 4.84
C VAL A 29 12.96 11.07 3.76
N ARG A 30 13.96 10.26 4.12
CA ARG A 30 14.94 9.75 3.17
C ARG A 30 14.35 8.67 2.27
N LEU A 31 13.58 7.72 2.80
CA LEU A 31 12.87 6.70 2.02
C LEU A 31 12.00 7.36 0.94
N ARG A 32 11.14 8.32 1.32
CA ARG A 32 10.34 9.08 0.35
C ARG A 32 11.19 9.77 -0.71
N GLY A 33 12.32 10.36 -0.29
CA GLY A 33 13.26 11.01 -1.20
C GLY A 33 13.89 10.04 -2.20
N LEU A 34 14.29 8.84 -1.76
CA LEU A 34 14.90 7.82 -2.63
C LEU A 34 13.88 7.30 -3.64
N VAL A 35 12.67 6.94 -3.18
CA VAL A 35 11.58 6.49 -4.05
C VAL A 35 11.20 7.55 -5.07
N ALA A 36 11.05 8.82 -4.66
CA ALA A 36 10.73 9.92 -5.56
C ALA A 36 11.82 10.20 -6.62
N ASN A 37 13.04 9.70 -6.43
CA ASN A 37 14.14 9.80 -7.39
C ASN A 37 14.44 8.46 -8.09
N ASN A 38 13.51 7.50 -8.03
CA ASN A 38 13.64 6.16 -8.59
C ASN A 38 14.91 5.40 -8.16
N LYS A 39 15.37 5.64 -6.93
CA LYS A 39 16.54 4.98 -6.33
C LYS A 39 16.10 3.77 -5.52
N VAL A 40 15.55 2.77 -6.23
CA VAL A 40 14.92 1.57 -5.65
C VAL A 40 15.86 0.81 -4.71
N ASN A 41 17.06 0.45 -5.20
CA ASN A 41 18.03 -0.33 -4.41
C ASN A 41 18.46 0.41 -3.14
N GLU A 42 18.72 1.72 -3.24
CA GLU A 42 19.08 2.54 -2.08
C GLU A 42 17.93 2.61 -1.06
N ALA A 43 16.66 2.59 -1.50
CA ALA A 43 15.51 2.59 -0.62
C ALA A 43 15.37 1.25 0.13
N ILE A 44 15.61 0.12 -0.54
CA ILE A 44 15.62 -1.22 0.08
C ILE A 44 16.74 -1.32 1.12
N GLU A 45 17.97 -0.95 0.74
CA GLU A 45 19.11 -0.94 1.66
C GLU A 45 18.85 -0.08 2.90
N LEU A 46 18.22 1.09 2.69
CA LEU A 46 17.86 2.00 3.78
C LEU A 46 16.79 1.39 4.70
N PHE A 47 15.81 0.68 4.14
CA PHE A 47 14.79 -0.02 4.92
C PHE A 47 15.41 -1.12 5.78
N GLU A 48 16.34 -1.91 5.22
CA GLU A 48 17.05 -2.96 5.95
C GLU A 48 17.98 -2.40 7.03
N GLU A 49 18.61 -1.25 6.78
CA GLU A 49 19.42 -0.53 7.77
C GLU A 49 18.63 -0.19 9.03
N MET A 50 17.33 0.12 8.92
CA MET A 50 16.48 0.40 10.07
C MET A 50 16.46 -0.78 11.05
N GLY A 51 16.31 -2.01 10.54
CA GLY A 51 16.33 -3.23 11.35
C GLY A 51 17.67 -3.46 12.04
N LYS A 52 18.79 -3.25 11.33
CA LYS A 52 20.15 -3.35 11.89
C LYS A 52 20.42 -2.34 13.01
N LYS A 53 19.68 -1.24 13.04
CA LYS A 53 19.76 -0.19 14.07
C LYS A 53 18.63 -0.26 15.10
N TYR A 54 17.86 -1.35 15.13
CA TYR A 54 16.73 -1.53 16.04
C TYR A 54 15.64 -0.44 15.92
N ILE A 55 15.55 0.21 14.75
CA ILE A 55 14.51 1.18 14.43
C ILE A 55 13.38 0.41 13.74
N ILE A 56 12.22 0.36 14.38
CA ILE A 56 11.10 -0.42 13.86
C ILE A 56 10.38 0.39 12.76
N PRO A 57 10.32 -0.11 11.51
CA PRO A 57 9.56 0.55 10.45
C PRO A 57 8.09 0.68 10.82
N ASN A 58 7.48 1.82 10.47
CA ASN A 58 6.05 2.07 10.64
C ASN A 58 5.29 1.83 9.33
N ALA A 59 3.96 1.95 9.35
CA ALA A 59 3.13 1.75 8.16
C ALA A 59 3.58 2.61 6.96
N LEU A 60 3.93 3.88 7.19
CA LEU A 60 4.44 4.79 6.17
C LEU A 60 5.67 4.23 5.45
N CYS A 61 6.61 3.60 6.17
CA CYS A 61 7.77 2.97 5.54
C CYS A 61 7.35 1.91 4.52
N TYR A 62 6.41 1.04 4.90
CA TYR A 62 5.87 0.00 4.03
C TYR A 62 5.07 0.59 2.87
N ASP A 63 4.21 1.58 3.11
CA ASP A 63 3.43 2.24 2.06
C ASP A 63 4.32 2.86 0.99
N VAL A 64 5.46 3.44 1.38
CA VAL A 64 6.44 4.00 0.45
C VAL A 64 7.05 2.90 -0.43
N MET A 65 7.40 1.75 0.15
CA MET A 65 7.95 0.61 -0.61
C MET A 65 6.89 -0.01 -1.53
N ILE A 66 5.68 -0.25 -1.03
CA ILE A 66 4.56 -0.79 -1.83
C ILE A 66 4.26 0.16 -2.99
N LYS A 67 4.17 1.47 -2.73
CA LYS A 67 3.87 2.48 -3.74
C LYS A 67 4.91 2.51 -4.86
N MET A 68 6.18 2.40 -4.52
CA MET A 68 7.27 2.36 -5.51
C MET A 68 7.05 1.24 -6.53
N TYR A 69 6.78 0.01 -6.06
CA TYR A 69 6.55 -1.13 -6.94
C TYR A 69 5.22 -1.07 -7.67
N VAL A 70 4.20 -0.47 -7.05
CA VAL A 70 2.92 -0.18 -7.70
C VAL A 70 3.11 0.79 -8.88
N ASP A 71 3.87 1.87 -8.69
CA ASP A 71 4.15 2.87 -9.72
C ASP A 71 4.99 2.25 -10.87
N ASP A 72 5.90 1.32 -10.55
CA ASP A 72 6.69 0.52 -11.51
C ASP A 72 5.92 -0.66 -12.13
N ARG A 73 4.65 -0.87 -11.75
CA ARG A 73 3.81 -2.00 -12.18
C ARG A 73 4.38 -3.40 -11.84
N ASN A 74 5.26 -3.49 -10.85
CA ASN A 74 5.83 -4.73 -10.33
C ASN A 74 5.00 -5.25 -9.14
N TRP A 75 3.96 -6.01 -9.45
CA TRP A 75 2.97 -6.42 -8.45
C TRP A 75 3.44 -7.52 -7.52
N GLU A 76 4.25 -8.45 -8.02
CA GLU A 76 4.81 -9.52 -7.19
C GLU A 76 5.56 -8.92 -6.01
N GLU A 77 6.34 -7.88 -6.27
CA GLU A 77 7.09 -7.20 -5.24
C GLU A 77 6.20 -6.30 -4.37
N ALA A 78 5.20 -5.60 -4.95
CA ALA A 78 4.22 -4.86 -4.15
C ALA A 78 3.47 -5.77 -3.16
N LYS A 79 3.11 -6.99 -3.58
CA LYS A 79 2.49 -8.02 -2.73
C LYS A 79 3.46 -8.52 -1.65
N ARG A 80 4.72 -8.81 -1.99
CA ARG A 80 5.75 -9.18 -1.01
C ARG A 80 5.94 -8.12 0.07
N TRP A 81 5.92 -6.84 -0.29
CA TRP A 81 6.02 -5.75 0.70
C TRP A 81 4.75 -5.58 1.54
N TYR A 82 3.58 -5.87 0.98
CA TYR A 82 2.33 -5.95 1.73
C TYR A 82 2.35 -7.11 2.74
N ASP A 83 2.75 -8.31 2.31
CA ASP A 83 2.82 -9.48 3.20
C ASP A 83 3.84 -9.21 4.33
N LYS A 84 5.00 -8.66 3.99
CA LYS A 84 6.00 -8.22 4.98
C LYS A 84 5.46 -7.17 5.96
N MET A 85 4.59 -6.26 5.51
CA MET A 85 3.94 -5.29 6.39
C MET A 85 3.09 -6.01 7.46
N VAL A 86 2.27 -6.96 7.02
CA VAL A 86 1.38 -7.75 7.89
C VAL A 86 2.16 -8.65 8.85
N GLU A 87 3.19 -9.36 8.35
CA GLU A 87 4.08 -10.21 9.16
C GLU A 87 4.77 -9.44 10.28
N ASN A 88 5.12 -8.17 10.04
CA ASN A 88 5.71 -7.28 11.03
C ASN A 88 4.68 -6.59 11.93
N GLY A 89 3.43 -7.08 11.95
CA GLY A 89 2.35 -6.56 12.78
C GLY A 89 1.95 -5.12 12.43
N ARG A 90 2.23 -4.68 11.19
CA ARG A 90 1.78 -3.39 10.68
C ARG A 90 0.52 -3.61 9.85
N TYR A 91 -0.52 -2.84 10.14
CA TYR A 91 -1.81 -2.98 9.49
C TYR A 91 -1.94 -1.99 8.34
N PRO A 92 -2.30 -2.46 7.12
CA PRO A 92 -2.62 -1.59 5.99
C PRO A 92 -3.70 -0.59 6.35
N ASP A 93 -3.54 0.65 5.90
CA ASP A 93 -4.57 1.68 6.07
C ASP A 93 -5.44 1.81 4.81
N ASN A 94 -6.42 2.73 4.85
CA ASN A 94 -7.31 2.99 3.71
C ASN A 94 -6.51 3.37 2.44
N ALA A 95 -5.43 4.15 2.57
CA ALA A 95 -4.61 4.52 1.43
C ALA A 95 -3.88 3.29 0.84
N THR A 96 -3.34 2.40 1.69
CA THR A 96 -2.71 1.15 1.25
C THR A 96 -3.70 0.27 0.47
N PHE A 97 -4.90 0.02 1.02
CA PHE A 97 -5.92 -0.79 0.36
C PHE A 97 -6.43 -0.15 -0.93
N LYS A 98 -6.73 1.16 -0.91
CA LYS A 98 -7.18 1.89 -2.09
C LYS A 98 -6.17 1.79 -3.22
N MET A 99 -4.89 1.96 -2.90
CA MET A 99 -3.81 1.82 -3.87
C MET A 99 -3.82 0.41 -4.45
N LEU A 100 -3.63 -0.62 -3.62
CA LEU A 100 -3.51 -2.00 -4.10
C LEU A 100 -4.74 -2.46 -4.92
N ILE A 101 -5.97 -2.23 -4.43
CA ILE A 101 -7.19 -2.67 -5.11
C ILE A 101 -7.41 -1.93 -6.44
N HIS A 102 -7.12 -0.62 -6.50
CA HIS A 102 -7.26 0.12 -7.75
C HIS A 102 -6.38 -0.45 -8.86
N PHE A 103 -5.17 -0.89 -8.51
CA PHE A 103 -4.20 -1.39 -9.47
C PHE A 103 -4.44 -2.85 -9.86
N THR A 104 -4.84 -3.72 -8.94
CA THR A 104 -5.12 -5.13 -9.23
C THR A 104 -6.32 -5.31 -10.16
N CYS A 105 -7.37 -4.50 -10.00
CA CYS A 105 -8.52 -4.46 -10.92
C CYS A 105 -8.15 -4.15 -12.38
N ASN A 106 -7.02 -3.48 -12.66
CA ASN A 106 -6.62 -3.11 -14.01
C ASN A 106 -5.74 -4.17 -14.70
N LYS A 107 -5.38 -5.25 -14.00
CA LYS A 107 -4.42 -6.27 -14.46
C LYS A 107 -5.04 -7.68 -14.46
N ASP A 108 -6.37 -7.76 -14.35
CA ASP A 108 -7.14 -9.01 -14.27
C ASP A 108 -6.81 -9.92 -13.07
N ASP A 109 -5.98 -9.46 -12.12
CA ASP A 109 -5.74 -10.15 -10.84
C ASP A 109 -6.86 -9.79 -9.85
N LEU A 110 -8.06 -10.20 -10.21
CA LEU A 110 -9.27 -9.98 -9.41
C LEU A 110 -9.28 -10.82 -8.13
N ASP A 111 -8.56 -11.94 -8.11
CA ASP A 111 -8.50 -12.82 -6.95
C ASP A 111 -7.78 -12.12 -5.79
N PHE A 112 -6.63 -11.48 -6.06
CA PHE A 112 -5.96 -10.68 -5.04
C PHE A 112 -6.76 -9.41 -4.68
N ALA A 113 -7.42 -8.78 -5.66
CA ALA A 113 -8.29 -7.64 -5.40
C ALA A 113 -9.47 -7.99 -4.46
N LEU A 114 -10.07 -9.17 -4.65
CA LEU A 114 -11.11 -9.73 -3.81
C LEU A 114 -10.60 -10.05 -2.41
N GLU A 115 -9.42 -10.67 -2.30
CA GLU A 115 -8.77 -10.95 -1.01
C GLU A 115 -8.55 -9.66 -0.21
N LEU A 116 -8.04 -8.61 -0.87
CA LEU A 116 -7.84 -7.30 -0.25
C LEU A 116 -9.16 -6.66 0.20
N CYS A 117 -10.24 -6.79 -0.57
CA CYS A 117 -11.57 -6.31 -0.17
C CYS A 117 -12.10 -7.05 1.06
N LYS A 118 -12.00 -8.40 1.08
CA LYS A 118 -12.40 -9.24 2.21
C LYS A 118 -11.60 -8.85 3.47
N LYS A 119 -10.27 -8.76 3.36
CA LYS A 119 -9.39 -8.31 4.46
C LYS A 119 -9.74 -6.92 4.98
N ALA A 120 -10.07 -5.97 4.10
CA ALA A 120 -10.47 -4.63 4.51
C ALA A 120 -11.79 -4.64 5.31
N ILE A 121 -12.77 -5.44 4.88
CA ILE A 121 -14.05 -5.63 5.58
C ILE A 121 -13.81 -6.25 6.96
N ASP A 122 -13.05 -7.35 7.03
CA ASP A 122 -12.73 -8.06 8.27
C ASP A 122 -11.95 -7.18 9.26
N SER A 123 -11.01 -6.40 8.73
CA SER A 123 -10.21 -5.44 9.50
C SER A 123 -10.96 -4.15 9.83
N LYS A 124 -12.23 -4.03 9.42
CA LYS A 124 -13.09 -2.85 9.68
C LYS A 124 -12.50 -1.55 9.10
N VAL A 125 -11.72 -1.65 8.03
CA VAL A 125 -11.12 -0.51 7.33
C VAL A 125 -12.05 -0.09 6.19
N THR A 126 -12.43 1.18 6.20
CA THR A 126 -13.27 1.74 5.13
C THR A 126 -12.44 1.85 3.85
N VAL A 127 -12.79 1.08 2.82
CA VAL A 127 -12.36 1.31 1.44
C VAL A 127 -13.53 1.95 0.69
N HIS A 128 -13.26 2.85 -0.25
CA HIS A 128 -14.31 3.51 -1.02
C HIS A 128 -15.16 2.50 -1.81
N ASP A 129 -16.49 2.67 -1.77
CA ASP A 129 -17.45 1.86 -2.52
C ASP A 129 -17.09 1.75 -4.01
N ALA A 130 -16.64 2.85 -4.63
CA ALA A 130 -16.23 2.86 -6.04
C ALA A 130 -15.05 1.90 -6.33
N THR A 131 -14.12 1.74 -5.37
CA THR A 131 -12.98 0.84 -5.50
C THR A 131 -13.43 -0.61 -5.42
N MET A 132 -14.28 -0.96 -4.45
CA MET A 132 -14.82 -2.32 -4.34
C MET A 132 -15.80 -2.66 -5.48
N GLN A 133 -16.56 -1.69 -5.99
CA GLN A 133 -17.47 -1.88 -7.12
C GLN A 133 -16.73 -2.30 -8.39
N ARG A 134 -15.49 -1.83 -8.60
CA ARG A 134 -14.65 -2.29 -9.72
C ARG A 134 -14.34 -3.78 -9.62
N VAL A 135 -14.06 -4.28 -8.41
CA VAL A 135 -13.83 -5.71 -8.16
C VAL A 135 -15.10 -6.50 -8.45
N VAL A 136 -16.26 -6.04 -7.96
CA VAL A 136 -17.56 -6.67 -8.22
C VAL A 136 -17.86 -6.75 -9.71
N ASN A 137 -17.62 -5.67 -10.46
CA ASN A 137 -17.83 -5.64 -11.90
C ASN A 137 -16.90 -6.61 -12.62
N GLY A 138 -15.60 -6.58 -12.31
CA GLY A 138 -14.63 -7.49 -12.93
C GLY A 138 -14.96 -8.96 -12.65
N LEU A 139 -15.38 -9.30 -11.42
CA LEU A 139 -15.78 -10.67 -11.07
C LEU A 139 -16.99 -11.12 -11.89
N ALA A 140 -17.97 -10.24 -12.07
CA ALA A 140 -19.14 -10.53 -12.90
C ALA A 140 -18.77 -10.70 -14.38
N GLU A 141 -17.87 -9.87 -14.92
CA GLU A 141 -17.34 -9.99 -16.29
C GLU A 141 -16.59 -11.31 -16.50
N GLN A 142 -15.90 -11.83 -15.48
CA GLN A 142 -15.24 -13.14 -15.51
C GLN A 142 -16.17 -14.31 -15.12
N SER A 143 -17.50 -14.10 -15.08
CA SER A 143 -18.49 -15.11 -14.68
C SER A 143 -18.35 -15.65 -13.25
N LYS A 144 -17.58 -14.98 -12.38
CA LYS A 144 -17.41 -15.29 -10.95
C LYS A 144 -18.52 -14.64 -10.11
N LEU A 145 -19.78 -14.90 -10.48
CA LEU A 145 -20.96 -14.21 -9.92
C LEU A 145 -21.19 -14.49 -8.43
N GLU A 146 -20.85 -15.68 -7.94
CA GLU A 146 -21.02 -16.01 -6.52
C GLU A 146 -20.06 -15.21 -5.64
N GLU A 147 -18.80 -15.08 -6.05
CA GLU A 147 -17.82 -14.23 -5.34
C GLU A 147 -18.23 -12.75 -5.36
N ALA A 148 -18.76 -12.27 -6.48
CA ALA A 148 -19.30 -10.92 -6.59
C ALA A 148 -20.48 -10.70 -5.62
N LYS A 149 -21.41 -11.66 -5.52
CA LYS A 149 -22.54 -11.62 -4.58
C LYS A 149 -22.07 -11.63 -3.13
N GLU A 150 -21.15 -12.52 -2.79
CA GLU A 150 -20.56 -12.63 -1.45
C GLU A 150 -19.92 -11.30 -1.03
N LEU A 151 -19.15 -10.68 -1.92
CA LEU A 151 -18.49 -9.41 -1.64
C LEU A 151 -19.52 -8.30 -1.39
N VAL A 152 -20.57 -8.21 -2.20
CA VAL A 152 -21.67 -7.25 -2.01
C VAL A 152 -22.40 -7.48 -0.69
N GLN A 153 -22.70 -8.73 -0.34
CA GLN A 153 -23.39 -9.07 0.90
C GLN A 153 -22.53 -8.77 2.13
N SER A 154 -21.24 -9.13 2.07
CA SER A 154 -20.27 -8.84 3.13
C SER A 154 -20.15 -7.34 3.36
N ALA A 155 -20.02 -6.55 2.29
CA ALA A 155 -19.95 -5.09 2.38
C ALA A 155 -21.24 -4.47 2.96
N LYS A 156 -22.42 -5.00 2.63
CA LYS A 156 -23.73 -4.51 3.13
C LYS A 156 -24.02 -4.89 4.58
N SER A 157 -23.54 -6.05 5.04
CA SER A 157 -23.71 -6.49 6.43
C SER A 157 -22.92 -5.63 7.42
N TYR A 158 -21.90 -4.92 6.92
CA TYR A 158 -21.11 -3.96 7.69
C TYR A 158 -21.91 -2.68 7.98
N LYS A 159 -22.66 -2.70 9.10
CA LYS A 159 -23.63 -1.69 9.57
C LYS A 159 -23.15 -0.23 9.60
N ARG A 160 -21.84 0.04 9.50
CA ARG A 160 -21.28 1.40 9.62
C ARG A 160 -21.52 2.24 8.36
N TYR A 161 -21.88 1.64 7.23
CA TYR A 161 -22.20 2.34 5.98
C TYR A 161 -23.35 1.66 5.23
N ARG A 162 -24.29 2.45 4.69
CA ARG A 162 -25.19 1.98 3.62
C ARG A 162 -24.34 1.89 2.34
N SER A 163 -23.53 0.84 2.21
CA SER A 163 -22.71 0.63 1.01
C SER A 163 -23.62 0.61 -0.21
N LYS A 164 -23.25 1.36 -1.24
CA LYS A 164 -23.97 1.42 -2.52
C LYS A 164 -23.56 0.31 -3.47
N LEU A 165 -22.77 -0.67 -3.01
CA LEU A 165 -22.34 -1.80 -3.82
C LEU A 165 -23.55 -2.57 -4.37
N SER A 166 -23.53 -2.81 -5.68
CA SER A 166 -24.55 -3.58 -6.39
C SER A 166 -23.91 -4.49 -7.41
N LEU A 167 -24.58 -5.57 -7.79
CA LEU A 167 -24.16 -6.34 -8.96
C LEU A 167 -24.35 -5.49 -10.23
N PRO A 168 -23.50 -5.64 -11.26
CA PRO A 168 -23.74 -5.01 -12.54
C PRO A 168 -25.01 -5.55 -13.18
N SER A 169 -25.66 -4.72 -13.99
CA SER A 169 -26.78 -5.13 -14.83
C SER A 169 -26.24 -6.05 -15.93
N LEU A 170 -26.39 -7.36 -15.77
CA LEU A 170 -26.02 -8.34 -16.79
C LEU A 170 -27.04 -8.23 -17.94
N GLN A 171 -26.57 -7.93 -19.15
CA GLN A 171 -27.34 -8.01 -20.40
C GLN A 171 -27.22 -9.39 -21.01
#